data_AF-A0A2H6KH88-F1
#
_entry.id   AF-A0A2H6KH88-F1
#
_cell.length_a   1.000
_cell.length_b   1.000
_cell.length_c   1.000
_cell.angle_alpha   90.00
_cell.angle_beta   90.00
_cell.angle_gamma   90.00
#
_symmetry.space_group_name_H-M   'P 1'
#
loop_
_entity.id
_entity.type
_entity.pdbx_description
1 polymer ?
#
loop_
_entity_poly.entity_id
_entity_poly.type
_entity_poly.pdbx_seq_one_letter_code
_entity_poly.pdbx_strand_id
1 'polypeptide(L)'
;MSLNVMQNDPRCRIMWCVSILCLFMLANGVQSKVLRSESSTVDAICRNVVYSITLLSKRQLLNLVDIDKCKDYTLLGEDVLASAGRGDHYCYKKVAPMLCETKYSPRKTVPNCEHIKSKFVSILNSCMQENDSDVSECNCSGLNYETLAITDPLIFCKLSFVLSQDGAQVSFKSNELEDCKSMADSYNHCQSIGKAFRHPKFCIDGGYQGYCNSNIHNVHDESYSNLCRNVVLPFIFSMMKDVDQNLSPNLCMNTDELVEKSILSKRNALMDKSQKLLDTMDSDFAFKSWKVDIERKIQNLKSDMQQVLKYFNSATRYTNRWFGFSYYFDPLVRSEATRALQLCEKMLTRANAISTDIESVTSFVKKIDPLFQLCEQVQETLIHFKQFHSLLSSGAHSTILASSYYRPLDQATFKRISSLLNSVGEIVSQRLSTIGSLLDAHLDKRQNSDEESRVHALVGEMKYLATLHEAQIMWLLRGRKQQSSRAFTRSVSYQQTAKEAT
;
A
#
# COMPACT_ATOMS: atom_id res chain seq x y z
N MET A 1 -53.52 -53.27 54.69
CA MET A 1 -53.07 -53.17 53.29
C MET A 1 -53.00 -51.69 52.93
N SER A 2 -51.93 -51.05 52.48
CA SER A 2 -50.49 -51.30 52.48
C SER A 2 -49.90 -49.92 52.20
N LEU A 3 -49.57 -49.16 53.24
CA LEU A 3 -48.96 -47.82 53.16
C LEU A 3 -47.83 -47.81 54.18
N ASN A 4 -46.80 -48.61 53.90
CA ASN A 4 -45.57 -48.67 54.70
C ASN A 4 -44.48 -49.46 53.98
N VAL A 5 -44.12 -49.07 52.75
CA VAL A 5 -42.84 -49.43 52.14
C VAL A 5 -42.47 -48.32 51.16
N MET A 6 -41.79 -47.27 51.62
CA MET A 6 -40.89 -46.42 50.83
C MET A 6 -40.36 -45.29 51.73
N GLN A 7 -39.50 -45.62 52.69
CA GLN A 7 -38.87 -44.58 53.51
C GLN A 7 -37.38 -44.80 53.79
N ASN A 8 -36.70 -45.68 53.04
CA ASN A 8 -35.27 -45.91 53.18
C ASN A 8 -34.57 -46.23 51.84
N ASP A 9 -34.84 -45.46 50.79
CA ASP A 9 -33.98 -45.46 49.60
C ASP A 9 -33.08 -44.21 49.60
N PRO A 10 -31.74 -44.35 49.74
CA PRO A 10 -30.81 -43.22 49.71
C PRO A 10 -30.79 -42.49 48.35
N ARG A 11 -31.34 -43.08 47.28
CA ARG A 11 -31.43 -42.43 45.96
C ARG A 11 -32.54 -41.37 45.89
N CYS A 12 -33.60 -41.49 46.70
CA CYS A 12 -34.68 -40.49 46.75
C CYS A 12 -34.29 -39.22 47.52
N ARG A 13 -33.42 -39.32 48.55
CA ARG A 13 -32.95 -38.15 49.32
C ARG A 13 -32.02 -37.26 48.49
N ILE A 14 -31.19 -37.84 47.63
CA ILE A 14 -30.30 -37.08 46.74
C ILE A 14 -31.11 -36.31 45.70
N MET A 15 -32.19 -36.89 45.16
CA MET A 15 -33.02 -36.24 44.15
C MET A 15 -33.82 -35.04 44.70
N TRP A 16 -34.25 -35.11 45.97
CA TRP A 16 -34.92 -33.99 46.65
C TRP A 16 -33.96 -32.88 47.07
N CYS A 17 -32.74 -33.21 47.52
CA CYS A 17 -31.71 -32.21 47.82
C CYS A 17 -31.22 -31.48 46.56
N VAL A 18 -31.05 -32.18 45.42
CA VAL A 18 -30.66 -31.54 44.14
C VAL A 18 -31.77 -30.64 43.60
N SER A 19 -33.04 -31.01 43.78
CA SER A 19 -34.18 -30.20 43.32
C SER A 19 -34.35 -28.93 44.15
N ILE A 20 -34.13 -28.99 45.47
CA ILE A 20 -34.18 -27.82 46.37
C ILE A 20 -32.93 -26.93 46.18
N LEU A 21 -31.74 -27.48 45.91
CA LEU A 21 -30.56 -26.69 45.55
C LEU A 21 -30.72 -25.98 44.20
N CYS A 22 -31.32 -26.64 43.20
CA CYS A 22 -31.64 -26.01 41.91
C CYS A 22 -32.69 -24.89 42.04
N LEU A 23 -33.68 -25.04 42.93
CA LEU A 23 -34.67 -23.99 43.21
C LEU A 23 -34.07 -22.80 43.98
N PHE A 24 -33.10 -23.01 44.87
CA PHE A 24 -32.38 -21.92 45.55
C PHE A 24 -31.36 -21.21 44.64
N MET A 25 -30.74 -21.92 43.68
CA MET A 25 -29.87 -21.30 42.67
C MET A 25 -30.65 -20.46 41.64
N LEU A 26 -31.95 -20.69 41.47
CA LEU A 26 -32.82 -19.88 40.60
C LEU A 26 -33.43 -18.65 41.30
N ALA A 27 -33.36 -18.57 42.64
CA ALA A 27 -34.04 -17.52 43.42
C ALA A 27 -33.14 -16.36 43.90
N ASN A 28 -31.81 -16.49 43.81
CA ASN A 28 -30.85 -15.42 44.17
C ASN A 28 -30.16 -14.79 42.96
N GLY A 29 -30.89 -14.67 41.85
CA GLY A 29 -30.55 -13.73 40.79
C GLY A 29 -30.88 -12.32 41.27
N VAL A 30 -29.94 -11.65 41.94
CA VAL A 30 -29.93 -10.19 42.02
C VAL A 30 -30.09 -9.71 40.58
N GLN A 31 -31.26 -9.13 40.28
CA GLN A 31 -31.56 -8.51 39.00
C GLN A 31 -30.62 -7.32 38.81
N SER A 32 -29.40 -7.57 38.34
CA SER A 32 -28.69 -6.58 37.54
C SER A 32 -29.63 -6.31 36.36
N LYS A 33 -30.11 -5.08 36.23
CA LYS A 33 -30.87 -4.63 35.05
C LYS A 33 -30.04 -4.94 33.81
N VAL A 34 -30.32 -6.09 33.19
CA VAL A 34 -29.76 -6.47 31.90
C VAL A 34 -30.37 -5.53 30.88
N LEU A 35 -29.65 -4.45 30.58
CA LEU A 35 -29.89 -3.65 29.40
C LEU A 35 -29.55 -4.53 28.20
N ARG A 36 -30.53 -5.31 27.72
CA ARG A 36 -30.49 -5.87 26.36
C ARG A 36 -30.31 -4.69 25.40
N SER A 37 -29.15 -4.65 24.76
CA SER A 37 -28.72 -3.56 23.88
C SER A 37 -29.76 -3.28 22.79
N GLU A 38 -30.40 -2.10 22.86
CA GLU A 38 -31.13 -1.52 21.74
C GLU A 38 -30.13 -1.20 20.60
N SER A 39 -30.28 -1.91 19.49
CA SER A 39 -29.60 -1.81 18.19
C SER A 39 -28.13 -2.28 18.11
N SER A 40 -27.93 -3.45 17.52
CA SER A 40 -26.64 -3.99 17.06
C SER A 40 -26.22 -3.44 15.69
N THR A 41 -26.64 -2.22 15.34
CA THR A 41 -26.33 -1.62 14.03
C THR A 41 -24.96 -0.94 14.07
N VAL A 42 -24.26 -0.91 12.93
CA VAL A 42 -22.92 -0.29 12.83
C VAL A 42 -22.98 1.19 13.25
N ASP A 43 -24.03 1.91 12.88
CA ASP A 43 -24.27 3.30 13.29
C ASP A 43 -24.40 3.49 14.80
N ALA A 44 -25.12 2.60 15.48
CA ALA A 44 -25.30 2.69 16.93
C ALA A 44 -24.00 2.39 17.67
N ILE A 45 -23.27 1.35 17.23
CA ILE A 45 -21.96 1.00 17.76
C ILE A 45 -20.98 2.15 17.52
N CYS A 46 -20.96 2.73 16.32
CA CYS A 46 -20.14 3.90 15.99
C CYS A 46 -20.42 5.08 16.93
N ARG A 47 -21.69 5.43 17.14
CA ARG A 47 -22.04 6.53 18.06
C ARG A 47 -21.59 6.26 19.48
N ASN A 48 -21.73 5.01 19.96
CA ASN A 48 -21.24 4.63 21.28
C ASN A 48 -19.72 4.77 21.37
N VAL A 49 -18.97 4.30 20.37
CA VAL A 49 -17.51 4.41 20.33
C VAL A 49 -17.06 5.87 20.28
N VAL A 50 -17.68 6.70 19.42
CA VAL A 50 -17.37 8.14 19.34
C VAL A 50 -17.65 8.84 20.68
N TYR A 51 -18.79 8.56 21.31
CA TYR A 51 -19.10 9.09 22.64
C TYR A 51 -18.12 8.59 23.71
N SER A 52 -17.69 7.33 23.64
CA SER A 52 -16.67 6.79 24.54
C SER A 52 -15.35 7.54 24.42
N ILE A 53 -14.93 7.86 23.20
CA ILE A 53 -13.69 8.61 22.92
C ILE A 53 -13.75 10.02 23.53
N THR A 54 -14.91 10.68 23.61
CA THR A 54 -15.01 12.01 24.25
C THR A 54 -14.90 11.96 25.77
N LEU A 55 -15.12 10.80 26.39
CA LEU A 55 -15.00 10.59 27.83
C LEU A 55 -13.63 10.03 28.23
N LEU A 56 -12.80 9.67 27.25
CA LEU A 56 -11.48 9.09 27.43
C LEU A 56 -10.40 10.06 26.96
N SER A 57 -9.20 9.96 27.53
CA SER A 57 -8.06 10.75 27.06
C SER A 57 -7.64 10.30 25.66
N LYS A 58 -7.99 11.07 24.64
CA LYS A 58 -7.65 10.77 23.23
C LYS A 58 -6.15 10.57 23.02
N ARG A 59 -5.30 11.35 23.70
CA ARG A 59 -3.84 11.19 23.67
C ARG A 59 -3.42 9.82 24.19
N GLN A 60 -3.99 9.38 25.31
CA GLN A 60 -3.67 8.05 25.85
C GLN A 60 -4.22 6.93 24.97
N LEU A 61 -5.41 7.09 24.39
CA LEU A 61 -5.94 6.12 23.42
C LEU A 61 -5.04 5.95 22.21
N LEU A 62 -4.54 7.04 21.63
CA LEU A 62 -3.64 6.99 20.49
C LEU A 62 -2.28 6.37 20.86
N ASN A 63 -1.76 6.61 22.07
CA ASN A 63 -0.54 5.93 22.55
C ASN A 63 -0.70 4.41 22.71
N LEU A 64 -1.94 3.91 22.82
CA LEU A 64 -2.22 2.48 22.90
C LEU A 64 -2.35 1.81 21.52
N VAL A 65 -2.38 2.59 20.44
CA VAL A 65 -2.48 2.11 19.06
C VAL A 65 -1.17 2.41 18.33
N ASP A 66 -0.49 1.36 17.87
CA ASP A 66 0.75 1.48 17.10
C ASP A 66 0.44 1.83 15.64
N ILE A 67 0.16 3.11 15.37
CA ILE A 67 -0.30 3.61 14.07
C ILE A 67 0.66 3.22 12.93
N ASP A 68 1.96 3.21 13.19
CA ASP A 68 2.97 2.84 12.20
C ASP A 68 2.84 1.37 11.79
N LYS A 69 2.63 0.47 12.76
CA LYS A 69 2.34 -0.94 12.48
C LYS A 69 1.01 -1.12 11.72
N CYS A 70 0.05 -0.22 11.90
CA CYS A 70 -1.27 -0.33 11.26
C CYS A 70 -1.35 0.21 9.85
N LYS A 71 -0.38 1.00 9.41
CA LYS A 71 -0.53 1.88 8.22
C LYS A 71 -1.00 1.13 6.96
N ASP A 72 -0.49 -0.07 6.76
CA ASP A 72 -0.84 -0.93 5.62
C ASP A 72 -2.11 -1.77 5.87
N TYR A 73 -2.47 -1.99 7.12
CA TYR A 73 -3.63 -2.75 7.58
C TYR A 73 -4.80 -1.88 8.07
N THR A 74 -4.74 -0.56 7.83
CA THR A 74 -5.84 0.37 8.14
C THR A 74 -7.16 -0.15 7.56
N LEU A 75 -8.27 0.05 8.29
CA LEU A 75 -9.62 -0.44 7.91
C LEU A 75 -9.83 -1.96 7.96
N LEU A 76 -8.81 -2.77 8.27
CA LEU A 76 -8.97 -4.22 8.41
C LEU A 76 -9.32 -4.62 9.84
N GLY A 77 -10.26 -5.55 9.95
CA GLY A 77 -10.76 -6.11 11.20
C GLY A 77 -9.90 -7.25 11.76
N GLU A 78 -10.12 -7.56 13.04
CA GLU A 78 -9.44 -8.65 13.78
C GLU A 78 -9.54 -10.00 13.05
N ASP A 79 -10.75 -10.39 12.62
CA ASP A 79 -11.04 -11.68 12.00
C ASP A 79 -10.36 -11.83 10.63
N VAL A 80 -10.40 -10.78 9.81
CA VAL A 80 -9.80 -10.79 8.48
C VAL A 80 -8.28 -10.93 8.59
N LEU A 81 -7.68 -10.19 9.52
CA LEU A 81 -6.25 -10.29 9.80
C LEU A 81 -5.88 -11.64 10.39
N ALA A 82 -6.65 -12.16 11.34
CA ALA A 82 -6.41 -13.47 11.95
C ALA A 82 -6.51 -14.60 10.91
N SER A 83 -7.53 -14.56 10.05
CA SER A 83 -7.74 -15.55 8.97
C SER A 83 -6.60 -15.54 7.94
N ALA A 84 -5.94 -14.39 7.77
CA ALA A 84 -4.80 -14.24 6.89
C ALA A 84 -3.44 -14.54 7.56
N GLY A 85 -3.43 -15.00 8.82
CA GLY A 85 -2.20 -15.23 9.59
C GLY A 85 -1.47 -13.95 10.01
N ARG A 86 -2.18 -12.81 10.04
CA ARG A 86 -1.68 -11.47 10.37
C ARG A 86 -2.36 -10.87 11.61
N GLY A 87 -2.92 -11.70 12.49
CA GLY A 87 -3.65 -11.23 13.67
C GLY A 87 -2.79 -10.39 14.64
N ASP A 88 -1.47 -10.55 14.61
CA ASP A 88 -0.51 -9.73 15.34
C ASP A 88 -0.43 -8.27 14.82
N HIS A 89 -0.93 -8.01 13.61
CA HIS A 89 -1.05 -6.69 13.00
C HIS A 89 -2.38 -5.99 13.35
N TYR A 90 -3.26 -6.64 14.14
CA TYR A 90 -4.46 -5.99 14.65
C TYR A 90 -4.12 -5.00 15.77
N CYS A 91 -3.99 -3.73 15.40
CA CYS A 91 -3.52 -2.68 16.30
C CYS A 91 -4.47 -2.26 17.40
N TYR A 92 -5.77 -2.52 17.24
CA TYR A 92 -6.78 -2.02 18.16
C TYR A 92 -6.98 -2.94 19.37
N LYS A 93 -6.17 -4.00 19.48
CA LYS A 93 -6.25 -5.01 20.54
C LYS A 93 -6.24 -4.42 21.96
N LYS A 94 -5.44 -3.37 22.21
CA LYS A 94 -5.35 -2.72 23.54
C LYS A 94 -6.52 -1.81 23.86
N VAL A 95 -7.13 -1.19 22.84
CA VAL A 95 -8.26 -0.26 23.02
C VAL A 95 -9.62 -0.94 22.88
N ALA A 96 -9.68 -2.13 22.29
CA ALA A 96 -10.92 -2.90 22.11
C ALA A 96 -11.68 -3.15 23.42
N PRO A 97 -11.05 -3.51 24.56
CA PRO A 97 -11.79 -3.66 25.81
C PRO A 97 -12.49 -2.37 26.27
N MET A 98 -11.87 -1.20 26.06
CA MET A 98 -12.46 0.10 26.44
C MET A 98 -13.60 0.56 25.54
N LEU A 99 -13.58 0.17 24.27
CA LEU A 99 -14.44 0.76 23.23
C LEU A 99 -15.49 -0.22 22.70
N CYS A 100 -15.21 -1.53 22.76
CA CYS A 100 -16.09 -2.59 22.26
C CYS A 100 -16.71 -3.46 23.35
N GLU A 101 -16.08 -3.57 24.52
CA GLU A 101 -16.59 -4.37 25.64
C GLU A 101 -17.14 -3.49 26.77
N THR A 102 -17.08 -2.17 26.60
CA THR A 102 -17.50 -1.19 27.59
C THR A 102 -18.48 -0.20 26.97
N LYS A 103 -19.54 0.15 27.69
CA LYS A 103 -20.52 1.16 27.33
C LYS A 103 -20.56 2.26 28.39
N TYR A 104 -20.59 3.49 27.91
CA TYR A 104 -20.68 4.68 28.74
C TYR A 104 -22.11 5.23 28.65
N SER A 105 -22.85 5.16 29.76
CA SER A 105 -24.22 5.67 29.82
C SER A 105 -24.22 7.08 30.41
N PRO A 106 -24.94 8.06 29.82
CA PRO A 106 -25.04 9.40 30.41
C PRO A 106 -25.67 9.36 31.81
N ARG A 107 -25.09 10.11 32.75
CA ARG A 107 -25.62 10.32 34.11
C ARG A 107 -26.26 11.70 34.22
N LYS A 108 -27.27 11.85 35.08
CA LYS A 108 -27.78 13.18 35.45
C LYS A 108 -26.67 14.02 36.07
N THR A 109 -26.46 15.23 35.56
CA THR A 109 -25.45 16.16 36.07
C THR A 109 -25.79 16.58 37.49
N VAL A 110 -24.82 16.43 38.40
CA VAL A 110 -24.95 16.86 39.79
C VAL A 110 -24.22 18.20 39.97
N PRO A 111 -24.86 19.25 40.52
CA PRO A 111 -24.29 20.60 40.61
C PRO A 111 -22.92 20.71 41.31
N ASN A 112 -22.54 19.72 42.13
CA ASN A 112 -21.27 19.69 42.88
C ASN A 112 -20.31 18.58 42.42
N CYS A 113 -20.56 17.94 41.28
CA CYS A 113 -19.81 16.75 40.90
C CYS A 113 -18.31 16.98 40.76
N GLU A 114 -17.88 18.08 40.12
CA GLU A 114 -16.45 18.37 39.93
C GLU A 114 -15.73 18.58 41.28
N HIS A 115 -16.42 19.12 42.28
CA HIS A 115 -15.88 19.23 43.64
C HIS A 115 -15.69 17.86 44.28
N ILE A 116 -16.69 16.98 44.18
CA ILE A 116 -16.63 15.60 44.70
C ILE A 116 -15.53 14.79 43.98
N LYS A 117 -15.42 14.95 42.66
CA LYS A 117 -14.38 14.34 41.82
C LYS A 117 -12.98 14.80 42.22
N SER A 118 -12.80 16.10 42.47
CA SER A 118 -11.52 16.66 42.93
C SER A 118 -11.09 16.03 44.27
N LYS A 119 -12.01 15.91 45.23
CA LYS A 119 -11.75 15.19 46.50
C LYS A 119 -11.39 13.72 46.25
N PHE A 120 -12.16 13.03 45.41
CA PHE A 120 -11.97 11.62 45.10
C PHE A 120 -10.59 11.34 44.50
N VAL A 121 -10.19 12.13 43.50
CA VAL A 121 -8.88 12.01 42.85
C VAL A 121 -7.75 12.37 43.82
N SER A 122 -7.93 13.40 44.65
CA SER A 122 -6.93 13.81 45.66
C SER A 122 -6.67 12.71 46.69
N ILE A 123 -7.74 12.09 47.21
CA ILE A 123 -7.64 10.97 48.16
C ILE A 123 -6.94 9.78 47.50
N LEU A 124 -7.36 9.38 46.28
CA LEU A 124 -6.73 8.27 45.57
C LEU A 124 -5.24 8.52 45.27
N ASN A 125 -4.89 9.70 44.78
CA ASN A 125 -3.49 10.05 44.50
C ASN A 125 -2.62 9.96 45.75
N SER A 126 -3.09 10.50 46.87
CA SER A 126 -2.35 10.47 48.14
C SER A 126 -2.18 9.04 48.65
N CYS A 127 -3.24 8.21 48.52
CA CYS A 127 -3.18 6.79 48.86
C CYS A 127 -2.24 5.96 47.99
N MET A 128 -1.77 6.48 46.85
CA MET A 128 -0.99 5.72 45.88
C MET A 128 0.43 6.27 45.68
N GLN A 129 0.81 7.28 46.46
CA GLN A 129 2.17 7.77 46.51
C GLN A 129 3.03 6.79 47.31
N GLU A 130 4.02 6.19 46.64
CA GLU A 130 5.04 5.36 47.27
C GLU A 130 6.15 6.29 47.80
N ASN A 131 6.18 6.53 49.11
CA ASN A 131 7.35 7.03 49.85
C ASN A 131 8.05 8.28 49.29
N ASP A 132 7.39 9.44 49.27
CA ASP A 132 8.09 10.73 49.30
C ASP A 132 7.86 11.41 50.65
N SER A 133 8.95 11.96 51.20
CA SER A 133 9.17 12.37 52.59
C SER A 133 8.30 13.54 53.13
N ASP A 134 7.21 13.88 52.47
CA ASP A 134 6.24 14.93 52.85
C ASP A 134 4.84 14.33 53.07
N VAL A 135 4.75 13.27 53.89
CA VAL A 135 3.52 12.50 54.08
C VAL A 135 2.44 13.36 54.73
N SER A 136 1.47 13.81 53.94
CA SER A 136 0.13 14.13 54.39
C SER A 136 -0.48 12.90 55.06
N GLU A 137 -0.92 13.00 56.32
CA GLU A 137 -1.62 11.90 56.97
C GLU A 137 -2.88 11.54 56.16
N CYS A 138 -2.93 10.33 55.61
CA CYS A 138 -4.04 9.85 54.80
C CYS A 138 -4.64 8.55 55.36
N ASN A 139 -5.96 8.41 55.26
CA ASN A 139 -6.66 7.15 55.49
C ASN A 139 -7.23 6.65 54.16
N CYS A 140 -6.86 5.43 53.80
CA CYS A 140 -7.18 4.78 52.53
C CYS A 140 -8.09 3.55 52.73
N SER A 141 -9.02 3.66 53.68
CA SER A 141 -9.95 2.58 54.02
C SER A 141 -10.71 2.08 52.79
N GLY A 142 -10.81 0.76 52.64
CA GLY A 142 -11.54 0.14 51.52
C GLY A 142 -10.79 0.16 50.17
N LEU A 143 -9.54 0.64 50.11
CA LEU A 143 -8.66 0.51 48.94
C LEU A 143 -7.74 -0.71 49.10
N ASN A 144 -7.62 -1.53 48.07
CA ASN A 144 -6.65 -2.63 48.00
C ASN A 144 -5.40 -2.16 47.24
N TYR A 145 -4.23 -2.12 47.90
CA TYR A 145 -2.97 -1.62 47.33
C TYR A 145 -2.37 -2.50 46.24
N GLU A 146 -2.62 -3.81 46.25
CA GLU A 146 -2.09 -4.73 45.23
C GLU A 146 -2.83 -4.58 43.90
N THR A 147 -4.15 -4.45 44.01
CA THR A 147 -5.05 -4.41 42.86
C THR A 147 -5.46 -3.01 42.46
N LEU A 148 -5.17 -2.01 43.30
CA LEU A 148 -5.59 -0.61 43.13
C LEU A 148 -7.10 -0.47 42.93
N ALA A 149 -7.88 -1.39 43.49
CA ALA A 149 -9.34 -1.40 43.41
C ALA A 149 -9.96 -1.05 44.77
N ILE A 150 -11.09 -0.35 44.74
CA ILE A 150 -11.88 -0.03 45.92
C ILE A 150 -12.79 -1.23 46.23
N THR A 151 -12.43 -2.03 47.23
CA THR A 151 -13.15 -3.27 47.56
C THR A 151 -14.50 -3.02 48.22
N ASP A 152 -14.60 -1.91 48.97
CA ASP A 152 -15.86 -1.46 49.56
C ASP A 152 -16.04 0.06 49.30
N PRO A 153 -16.80 0.42 48.24
CA PRO A 153 -17.10 1.80 47.90
C PRO A 153 -17.70 2.62 49.04
N LEU A 154 -18.53 2.01 49.90
CA LEU A 154 -19.19 2.72 50.99
C LEU A 154 -18.22 3.02 52.13
N ILE A 155 -17.37 2.06 52.49
CA ILE A 155 -16.31 2.25 53.48
C ILE A 155 -15.33 3.31 53.00
N PHE A 156 -14.89 3.21 51.75
CA PHE A 156 -13.99 4.20 51.15
C PHE A 156 -14.57 5.61 51.22
N CYS A 157 -15.81 5.80 50.77
CA CYS A 157 -16.42 7.12 50.79
C CYS A 157 -16.69 7.67 52.19
N LYS A 158 -16.89 6.82 53.20
CA LYS A 158 -17.16 7.27 54.58
C LYS A 158 -15.90 7.56 55.38
N LEU A 159 -14.84 6.76 55.21
CA LEU A 159 -13.70 6.73 56.12
C LEU A 159 -12.41 7.28 55.52
N SER A 160 -12.31 7.37 54.20
CA SER A 160 -11.08 7.84 53.56
C SER A 160 -10.95 9.36 53.62
N PHE A 161 -9.73 9.83 53.90
CA PHE A 161 -9.42 11.26 53.98
C PHE A 161 -7.94 11.54 53.71
N VAL A 162 -7.63 12.81 53.42
CA VAL A 162 -6.25 13.33 53.36
C VAL A 162 -6.17 14.60 54.21
N LEU A 163 -5.14 14.71 55.06
CA LEU A 163 -4.81 15.92 55.81
C LEU A 163 -3.79 16.75 55.02
N SER A 164 -4.17 17.98 54.66
CA SER A 164 -3.25 18.93 54.04
C SER A 164 -2.24 19.47 55.07
N GLN A 165 -1.13 20.06 54.58
CA GLN A 165 -0.09 20.67 55.43
C GLN A 165 -0.64 21.81 56.31
N ASP A 166 -1.71 22.47 55.87
CA ASP A 166 -2.41 23.53 56.63
C ASP A 166 -3.39 22.98 57.68
N GLY A 167 -3.46 21.66 57.87
CA GLY A 167 -4.36 20.97 58.80
C GLY A 167 -5.80 20.80 58.29
N ALA A 168 -6.11 21.24 57.06
CA ALA A 168 -7.43 21.04 56.47
C ALA A 168 -7.60 19.59 55.99
N GLN A 169 -8.70 18.95 56.41
CA GLN A 169 -9.05 17.59 56.04
C GLN A 169 -9.93 17.55 54.78
N VAL A 170 -9.48 16.80 53.77
CA VAL A 170 -10.26 16.48 52.58
C VAL A 170 -10.99 15.15 52.80
N SER A 171 -12.31 15.22 52.97
CA SER A 171 -13.19 14.04 53.14
C SER A 171 -14.58 14.30 52.53
N PHE A 172 -15.37 13.24 52.38
CA PHE A 172 -16.74 13.31 51.86
C PHE A 172 -17.76 13.57 52.96
N LYS A 173 -18.72 14.46 52.67
CA LYS A 173 -19.87 14.74 53.54
C LYS A 173 -20.97 13.71 53.32
N SER A 174 -21.90 13.57 54.27
CA SER A 174 -23.03 12.62 54.19
C SER A 174 -23.87 12.77 52.92
N ASN A 175 -24.04 13.99 52.42
CA ASN A 175 -24.78 14.28 51.18
C ASN A 175 -23.96 14.05 49.89
N GLU A 176 -22.66 13.74 50.00
CA GLU A 176 -21.75 13.45 48.88
C GLU A 176 -21.50 11.93 48.71
N LEU A 177 -21.96 11.09 49.66
CA LEU A 177 -21.61 9.66 49.72
C LEU A 177 -22.11 8.85 48.52
N GLU A 178 -23.33 9.08 48.05
CA GLU A 178 -23.88 8.35 46.88
C GLU A 178 -23.15 8.72 45.59
N ASP A 179 -22.74 9.97 45.44
CA ASP A 179 -21.95 10.43 44.30
C ASP A 179 -20.54 9.85 44.34
N CYS A 180 -19.90 9.85 45.51
CA CYS A 180 -18.61 9.19 45.72
C CYS A 180 -18.70 7.69 45.42
N LYS A 181 -19.75 7.00 45.88
CA LYS A 181 -19.95 5.58 45.62
C LYS A 181 -20.05 5.29 44.12
N SER A 182 -20.84 6.09 43.41
CA SER A 182 -20.95 5.98 41.95
C SER A 182 -19.62 6.26 41.24
N MET A 183 -18.79 7.18 41.74
CA MET A 183 -17.43 7.41 41.21
C MET A 183 -16.50 6.23 41.50
N ALA A 184 -16.58 5.64 42.70
CA ALA A 184 -15.81 4.45 43.08
C ALA A 184 -16.17 3.25 42.19
N ASP A 185 -17.45 3.07 41.87
CA ASP A 185 -17.91 2.02 40.95
C ASP A 185 -17.36 2.23 39.53
N SER A 186 -17.42 3.47 39.00
CA SER A 186 -16.81 3.82 37.70
C SER A 186 -15.29 3.67 37.71
N TYR A 187 -14.63 4.03 38.82
CA TYR A 187 -13.19 3.86 39.02
C TYR A 187 -12.79 2.38 38.95
N ASN A 188 -13.51 1.51 39.67
CA ASN A 188 -13.24 0.07 39.66
C ASN A 188 -13.41 -0.56 38.27
N HIS A 189 -14.44 -0.15 37.53
CA HIS A 189 -14.61 -0.60 36.14
C HIS A 189 -13.47 -0.11 35.26
N CYS A 190 -13.13 1.17 35.35
CA CYS A 190 -11.98 1.72 34.65
C CYS A 190 -10.70 0.96 35.01
N GLN A 191 -10.48 0.63 36.28
CA GLN A 191 -9.27 -0.07 36.74
C GLN A 191 -9.18 -1.49 36.20
N SER A 192 -10.30 -2.20 36.14
CA SER A 192 -10.39 -3.50 35.49
C SER A 192 -9.95 -3.41 34.02
N ILE A 193 -10.41 -2.39 33.32
CA ILE A 193 -10.00 -2.13 31.94
C ILE A 193 -8.51 -1.80 31.89
N GLY A 194 -8.01 -0.90 32.75
CA GLY A 194 -6.60 -0.52 32.93
C GLY A 194 -5.65 -1.70 32.97
N LYS A 195 -6.02 -2.72 33.77
CA LYS A 195 -5.26 -3.96 33.90
C LYS A 195 -5.20 -4.76 32.60
N ALA A 196 -6.29 -4.80 31.83
CA ALA A 196 -6.38 -5.58 30.60
C ALA A 196 -5.33 -5.19 29.55
N PHE A 197 -4.85 -3.94 29.57
CA PHE A 197 -3.80 -3.45 28.67
C PHE A 197 -2.51 -3.00 29.40
N ARG A 198 -2.31 -3.50 30.64
CA ARG A 198 -1.10 -3.28 31.46
C ARG A 198 -0.81 -1.82 31.81
N HIS A 199 -1.85 -1.03 32.07
CA HIS A 199 -1.72 0.35 32.55
C HIS A 199 -2.52 0.55 33.85
N PRO A 200 -2.02 0.06 35.00
CA PRO A 200 -2.77 0.02 36.26
C PRO A 200 -3.09 1.40 36.87
N LYS A 201 -2.51 2.48 36.35
CA LYS A 201 -2.81 3.87 36.75
C LYS A 201 -3.65 4.66 35.74
N PHE A 202 -4.12 4.03 34.66
CA PHE A 202 -4.83 4.70 33.56
C PHE A 202 -5.97 5.63 34.03
N CYS A 203 -6.77 5.16 34.99
CA CYS A 203 -7.94 5.87 35.49
C CYS A 203 -7.63 7.13 36.30
N ILE A 204 -6.42 7.18 36.86
CA ILE A 204 -5.94 8.24 37.75
C ILE A 204 -5.09 9.22 36.96
N ASP A 205 -4.32 8.73 36.00
CA ASP A 205 -3.54 9.53 35.06
C ASP A 205 -4.44 10.30 34.06
N GLY A 206 -5.74 10.42 34.34
CA GLY A 206 -6.71 11.16 33.53
C GLY A 206 -7.23 10.42 32.30
N GLY A 207 -7.04 9.10 32.22
CA GLY A 207 -7.49 8.27 31.10
C GLY A 207 -9.00 8.17 30.95
N TYR A 208 -9.73 8.21 32.07
CA TYR A 208 -11.18 8.40 32.09
C TYR A 208 -11.54 9.75 32.71
N GLN A 209 -12.28 10.56 31.96
CA GLN A 209 -12.66 11.92 32.35
C GLN A 209 -14.17 12.01 32.67
N GLY A 210 -14.92 10.95 32.35
CA GLY A 210 -16.39 10.92 32.41
C GLY A 210 -17.01 10.78 33.79
N TYR A 211 -16.24 10.81 34.90
CA TYR A 211 -16.74 10.55 36.27
C TYR A 211 -18.01 11.33 36.66
N CYS A 212 -18.20 12.52 36.10
CA CYS A 212 -19.35 13.37 36.40
C CYS A 212 -20.52 13.26 35.42
N ASN A 213 -20.27 12.74 34.23
CA ASN A 213 -21.22 12.80 33.12
C ASN A 213 -21.65 11.41 32.66
N SER A 214 -20.99 10.35 33.12
CA SER A 214 -21.26 8.99 32.66
C SER A 214 -20.98 7.91 33.70
N ASN A 215 -21.68 6.78 33.57
CA ASN A 215 -21.38 5.53 34.25
C ASN A 215 -20.80 4.52 33.25
N ILE A 216 -19.90 3.68 33.74
CA ILE A 216 -19.26 2.61 32.96
C ILE A 216 -20.02 1.30 33.17
N HIS A 217 -20.33 0.58 32.08
CA HIS A 217 -20.97 -0.73 32.10
C HIS A 217 -20.28 -1.69 31.13
N ASN A 218 -20.24 -2.98 31.48
CA ASN A 218 -19.73 -4.01 30.57
C ASN A 218 -20.77 -4.37 29.51
N VAL A 219 -20.30 -4.62 28.30
CA VAL A 219 -21.10 -5.15 27.18
C VAL A 219 -20.83 -6.64 27.07
N HIS A 220 -21.89 -7.44 27.23
CA HIS A 220 -21.83 -8.90 27.10
C HIS A 220 -22.35 -9.42 25.75
N ASP A 221 -22.69 -8.52 24.83
CA ASP A 221 -23.15 -8.87 23.49
C ASP A 221 -21.95 -9.16 22.58
N GLU A 222 -21.78 -10.42 22.21
CA GLU A 222 -20.71 -10.88 21.33
C GLU A 222 -20.87 -10.32 19.90
N SER A 223 -22.10 -10.14 19.42
CA SER A 223 -22.35 -9.56 18.09
C SER A 223 -21.95 -8.09 18.05
N TYR A 224 -22.26 -7.35 19.11
CA TYR A 224 -21.79 -5.96 19.29
C TYR A 224 -20.25 -5.90 19.28
N SER A 225 -19.62 -6.72 20.11
CA SER A 225 -18.16 -6.73 20.29
C SER A 225 -17.47 -7.10 18.98
N ASN A 226 -18.00 -8.08 18.25
CA ASN A 226 -17.47 -8.53 16.98
C ASN A 226 -17.55 -7.43 15.90
N LEU A 227 -18.73 -6.82 15.70
CA LEU A 227 -18.90 -5.69 14.77
C LEU A 227 -18.02 -4.50 15.14
N CYS A 228 -17.89 -4.22 16.44
CA CYS A 228 -17.05 -3.13 16.91
C CYS A 228 -15.57 -3.36 16.56
N ARG A 229 -15.03 -4.55 16.84
CA ARG A 229 -13.62 -4.88 16.58
C ARG A 229 -13.29 -5.00 15.10
N ASN A 230 -14.21 -5.54 14.30
CA ASN A 230 -13.96 -5.83 12.89
C ASN A 230 -14.34 -4.69 11.94
N VAL A 231 -15.20 -3.75 12.34
CA VAL A 231 -15.70 -2.70 11.45
C VAL A 231 -15.51 -1.31 12.05
N VAL A 232 -16.11 -1.05 13.23
CA VAL A 232 -16.20 0.31 13.76
C VAL A 232 -14.85 0.84 14.21
N LEU A 233 -14.07 0.05 14.96
CA LEU A 233 -12.75 0.47 15.44
C LEU A 233 -11.79 0.81 14.28
N PRO A 234 -11.55 -0.09 13.30
CA PRO A 234 -10.70 0.23 12.17
C PRO A 234 -11.14 1.49 11.42
N PHE A 235 -12.45 1.70 11.27
CA PHE A 235 -13.00 2.88 10.62
C PHE A 235 -12.77 4.16 11.41
N ILE A 236 -13.13 4.20 12.70
CA ILE A 236 -12.97 5.38 13.54
C ILE A 236 -11.50 5.80 13.63
N PHE A 237 -10.59 4.85 13.85
CA PHE A 237 -9.17 5.16 13.90
C PHE A 237 -8.58 5.56 12.55
N SER A 238 -9.14 5.10 11.42
CA SER A 238 -8.74 5.61 10.09
C SER A 238 -9.12 7.09 9.87
N MET A 239 -10.14 7.56 10.58
CA MET A 239 -10.62 8.94 10.54
C MET A 239 -9.93 9.84 11.57
N MET A 240 -9.39 9.27 12.64
CA MET A 240 -8.59 9.96 13.66
C MET A 240 -7.12 10.00 13.24
N LYS A 241 -6.74 10.96 12.39
CA LYS A 241 -5.33 11.09 11.98
C LYS A 241 -4.47 11.82 13.00
N ASP A 242 -5.06 12.74 13.77
CA ASP A 242 -4.35 13.60 14.73
C ASP A 242 -5.08 13.73 16.07
N VAL A 243 -4.34 14.05 17.14
CA VAL A 243 -4.86 14.26 18.51
C VAL A 243 -5.92 15.37 18.57
N ASP A 244 -5.84 16.38 17.70
CA ASP A 244 -6.72 17.56 17.75
C ASP A 244 -8.02 17.43 16.94
N GLN A 245 -8.17 16.37 16.12
CA GLN A 245 -9.38 16.17 15.32
C GLN A 245 -10.57 15.75 16.19
N ASN A 246 -11.51 16.66 16.43
CA ASN A 246 -12.77 16.32 17.09
C ASN A 246 -13.62 15.41 16.20
N LEU A 247 -13.92 14.21 16.69
CA LEU A 247 -14.85 13.31 16.02
C LEU A 247 -16.28 13.83 16.18
N SER A 248 -16.89 14.25 15.08
CA SER A 248 -18.30 14.62 15.09
C SER A 248 -19.18 13.37 15.19
N PRO A 249 -20.25 13.38 16.00
CA PRO A 249 -21.27 12.32 15.98
C PRO A 249 -21.87 12.09 14.59
N ASN A 250 -21.83 13.09 13.71
CA ASN A 250 -22.29 12.98 12.32
C ASN A 250 -21.46 12.02 11.48
N LEU A 251 -20.24 11.66 11.92
CA LEU A 251 -19.42 10.63 11.28
C LEU A 251 -20.12 9.26 11.27
N CYS A 252 -21.02 9.03 12.22
CA CYS A 252 -21.73 7.78 12.40
C CYS A 252 -23.11 7.75 11.71
N MET A 253 -23.39 8.69 10.80
CA MET A 253 -24.56 8.64 9.93
C MET A 253 -24.22 7.85 8.67
N ASN A 254 -24.98 6.79 8.37
CA ASN A 254 -24.72 5.90 7.24
C ASN A 254 -23.29 5.30 7.30
N THR A 255 -22.84 4.95 8.51
CA THR A 255 -21.50 4.41 8.78
C THR A 255 -21.22 3.19 7.91
N ASP A 256 -22.25 2.37 7.69
CA ASP A 256 -22.22 1.21 6.82
C ASP A 256 -21.72 1.53 5.39
N GLU A 257 -22.25 2.59 4.78
CA GLU A 257 -21.87 3.04 3.44
C GLU A 257 -20.49 3.70 3.44
N LEU A 258 -20.20 4.51 4.47
CA LEU A 258 -18.91 5.19 4.62
C LEU A 258 -17.75 4.22 4.81
N VAL A 259 -17.95 3.19 5.63
CA VAL A 259 -17.00 2.08 5.84
C VAL A 259 -16.73 1.39 4.52
N GLU A 260 -17.80 0.96 3.82
CA GLU A 260 -17.69 0.24 2.56
C GLU A 260 -16.93 1.06 1.51
N LYS A 261 -17.29 2.33 1.35
CA LYS A 261 -16.62 3.28 0.45
C LYS A 261 -15.15 3.46 0.80
N SER A 262 -14.83 3.54 2.10
CA SER A 262 -13.44 3.72 2.57
C SER A 262 -12.59 2.49 2.27
N ILE A 263 -13.11 1.29 2.51
CA ILE A 263 -12.41 0.02 2.22
C ILE A 263 -12.21 -0.13 0.70
N LEU A 264 -13.26 0.12 -0.10
CA LEU A 264 -13.19 0.07 -1.57
C LEU A 264 -12.16 1.07 -2.12
N SER A 265 -12.14 2.30 -1.59
CA SER A 265 -11.20 3.33 -2.01
C SER A 265 -9.75 2.92 -1.72
N LYS A 266 -9.48 2.38 -0.53
CA LYS A 266 -8.13 1.90 -0.15
C LYS A 266 -7.68 0.73 -1.02
N ARG A 267 -8.57 -0.25 -1.28
CA ARG A 267 -8.30 -1.36 -2.22
C ARG A 267 -7.95 -0.84 -3.62
N ASN A 268 -8.79 0.03 -4.18
CA ASN A 268 -8.56 0.55 -5.54
C ASN A 268 -7.25 1.33 -5.63
N ALA A 269 -6.93 2.14 -4.63
CA ALA A 269 -5.67 2.88 -4.59
C ALA A 269 -4.44 1.96 -4.59
N LEU A 270 -4.51 0.82 -3.88
CA LEU A 270 -3.44 -0.20 -3.89
C LEU A 270 -3.30 -0.84 -5.27
N MET A 271 -4.43 -1.22 -5.89
CA MET A 271 -4.43 -1.81 -7.23
C MET A 271 -3.89 -0.84 -8.29
N ASP A 272 -4.36 0.41 -8.29
CA ASP A 272 -3.91 1.45 -9.21
C ASP A 272 -2.41 1.73 -9.06
N LYS A 273 -1.91 1.81 -7.82
CA LYS A 273 -0.49 2.01 -7.55
C LYS A 273 0.34 0.82 -8.03
N SER A 274 -0.15 -0.40 -7.82
CA SER A 274 0.52 -1.62 -8.28
C SER A 274 0.59 -1.69 -9.82
N GLN A 275 -0.48 -1.28 -10.52
CA GLN A 275 -0.51 -1.27 -11.97
C GLN A 275 0.45 -0.23 -12.54
N LYS A 276 0.47 0.99 -11.97
CA LYS A 276 1.41 2.04 -12.37
C LYS A 276 2.88 1.61 -12.26
N LEU A 277 3.22 0.82 -11.24
CA LEU A 277 4.58 0.28 -11.08
C LEU A 277 4.93 -0.72 -12.18
N LEU A 278 4.01 -1.62 -12.52
CA LEU A 278 4.19 -2.58 -13.62
C LEU A 278 4.29 -1.86 -14.97
N ASP A 279 3.41 -0.90 -15.25
CA ASP A 279 3.43 -0.14 -16.50
C ASP A 279 4.77 0.61 -16.69
N THR A 280 5.32 1.14 -15.59
CA THR A 280 6.64 1.81 -15.60
C THR A 280 7.75 0.81 -15.93
N MET A 281 7.74 -0.37 -15.30
CA MET A 281 8.72 -1.42 -15.53
C MET A 281 8.66 -1.98 -16.97
N ASP A 282 7.45 -2.21 -17.50
CA ASP A 282 7.24 -2.67 -18.87
C ASP A 282 7.73 -1.61 -19.89
N SER A 283 7.51 -0.33 -19.60
CA SER A 283 8.02 0.76 -20.44
C SER A 283 9.55 0.82 -20.49
N ASP A 284 10.21 0.50 -19.37
CA ASP A 284 11.68 0.43 -19.30
C ASP A 284 12.24 -0.76 -20.09
N PHE A 285 11.57 -1.92 -20.01
CA PHE A 285 11.95 -3.08 -20.82
C PHE A 285 11.76 -2.81 -22.32
N ALA A 286 10.64 -2.20 -22.71
CA ALA A 286 10.38 -1.80 -24.08
C ALA A 286 11.45 -0.82 -24.60
N PHE A 287 11.86 0.16 -23.78
CA PHE A 287 12.92 1.09 -24.12
C PHE A 287 14.27 0.39 -24.32
N LYS A 288 14.63 -0.56 -23.44
CA LYS A 288 15.86 -1.34 -23.55
C LYS A 288 15.90 -2.19 -24.83
N SER A 289 14.80 -2.88 -25.14
CA SER A 289 14.65 -3.66 -26.38
C SER A 289 14.79 -2.77 -27.63
N TRP A 290 14.14 -1.60 -27.62
CA TRP A 290 14.23 -0.63 -28.68
C TRP A 290 15.67 -0.12 -28.89
N LYS A 291 16.41 0.23 -27.82
CA LYS A 291 17.82 0.63 -27.95
C LYS A 291 18.65 -0.44 -28.64
N VAL A 292 18.55 -1.70 -28.20
CA VAL A 292 19.32 -2.82 -28.78
C VAL A 292 19.05 -2.94 -30.28
N ASP A 293 17.79 -2.74 -30.72
CA ASP A 293 17.46 -2.73 -32.13
C ASP A 293 18.07 -1.53 -32.88
N ILE A 294 18.04 -0.34 -32.29
CA ILE A 294 18.68 0.85 -32.87
C ILE A 294 20.20 0.67 -32.98
N GLU A 295 20.87 0.19 -31.95
CA GLU A 295 22.32 -0.09 -31.97
C GLU A 295 22.67 -1.09 -33.06
N ARG A 296 21.89 -2.17 -33.18
CA ARG A 296 22.07 -3.15 -34.26
C ARG A 296 21.93 -2.50 -35.63
N LYS A 297 20.92 -1.65 -35.86
CA LYS A 297 20.74 -0.92 -37.12
C LYS A 297 21.91 0.02 -37.41
N ILE A 298 22.43 0.71 -36.39
CA ILE A 298 23.61 1.59 -36.49
C ILE A 298 24.86 0.81 -36.91
N GLN A 299 25.10 -0.36 -36.29
CA GLN A 299 26.24 -1.22 -36.65
C GLN A 299 26.11 -1.77 -38.07
N ASN A 300 24.91 -2.20 -38.46
CA ASN A 300 24.64 -2.66 -39.82
C ASN A 300 24.88 -1.55 -40.85
N LEU A 301 24.40 -0.33 -40.58
CA LEU A 301 24.64 0.83 -41.45
C LEU A 301 26.14 1.09 -41.64
N LYS A 302 26.93 1.06 -40.56
CA LYS A 302 28.39 1.24 -40.63
C LYS A 302 29.05 0.15 -41.47
N SER A 303 28.65 -1.10 -41.28
CA SER A 303 29.16 -2.25 -42.05
C SER A 303 28.79 -2.15 -43.53
N ASP A 304 27.55 -1.83 -43.85
CA ASP A 304 27.06 -1.72 -45.23
C ASP A 304 27.74 -0.56 -45.96
N MET A 305 27.96 0.58 -45.29
CA MET A 305 28.74 1.70 -45.83
C MET A 305 30.19 1.31 -46.18
N GLN A 306 30.85 0.53 -45.31
CA GLN A 306 32.19 0.01 -45.59
C GLN A 306 32.21 -0.94 -46.79
N GLN A 307 31.16 -1.77 -46.94
CA GLN A 307 31.03 -2.64 -48.10
C GLN A 307 30.80 -1.86 -49.39
N VAL A 308 29.96 -0.80 -49.38
CA VAL A 308 29.75 0.09 -50.54
C VAL A 308 31.09 0.66 -51.02
N LEU A 309 31.88 1.22 -50.10
CA LEU A 309 33.22 1.74 -50.42
C LEU A 309 34.15 0.66 -50.98
N LYS A 310 34.12 -0.55 -50.41
CA LYS A 310 34.92 -1.69 -50.91
C LYS A 310 34.57 -2.06 -52.34
N TYR A 311 33.28 -2.22 -52.66
CA TYR A 311 32.86 -2.58 -54.02
C TYR A 311 33.13 -1.45 -55.03
N PHE A 312 32.93 -0.20 -54.63
CA PHE A 312 33.29 0.95 -55.44
C PHE A 312 34.80 0.98 -55.76
N ASN A 313 35.66 0.81 -54.75
CA ASN A 313 37.11 0.78 -54.93
C ASN A 313 37.60 -0.40 -55.78
N SER A 314 36.91 -1.54 -55.72
CA SER A 314 37.20 -2.65 -56.64
C SER A 314 36.77 -2.33 -58.07
N ALA A 315 35.60 -1.70 -58.25
CA ALA A 315 35.10 -1.30 -59.57
C ALA A 315 36.01 -0.25 -60.25
N THR A 316 36.53 0.73 -59.49
CA THR A 316 37.42 1.77 -60.05
C THR A 316 38.75 1.22 -60.57
N ARG A 317 39.23 0.07 -60.09
CA ARG A 317 40.44 -0.58 -60.64
C ARG A 317 40.29 -0.91 -62.13
N TYR A 318 39.10 -1.30 -62.57
CA TYR A 318 38.79 -1.57 -63.99
C TYR A 318 38.68 -0.31 -64.84
N THR A 319 38.59 0.88 -64.22
CA THR A 319 38.53 2.17 -64.91
C THR A 319 39.89 2.83 -65.08
N ASN A 320 40.91 2.36 -64.33
CA ASN A 320 42.27 2.86 -64.45
C ASN A 320 42.92 2.29 -65.72
N ARG A 321 43.56 3.18 -66.49
CA ARG A 321 44.17 2.85 -67.78
C ARG A 321 45.24 1.77 -67.62
N TRP A 322 45.07 0.63 -68.28
CA TRP A 322 46.16 -0.33 -68.46
C TRP A 322 47.06 0.20 -69.58
N PHE A 323 48.33 0.49 -69.26
CA PHE A 323 49.32 1.06 -70.20
C PHE A 323 48.87 2.32 -70.96
N GLY A 324 48.07 3.20 -70.33
CA GLY A 324 47.64 4.46 -70.95
C GLY A 324 46.47 4.34 -71.94
N PHE A 325 45.94 3.13 -72.18
CA PHE A 325 44.76 2.90 -72.99
C PHE A 325 43.48 2.98 -72.15
N SER A 326 42.46 3.66 -72.67
CA SER A 326 41.13 3.71 -72.06
C SER A 326 40.38 2.41 -72.37
N TYR A 327 39.78 1.79 -71.35
CA TYR A 327 38.81 0.72 -71.55
C TYR A 327 37.52 1.29 -72.14
N TYR A 328 36.94 0.58 -73.12
CA TYR A 328 35.63 0.92 -73.66
C TYR A 328 34.59 -0.07 -73.13
N PHE A 329 33.46 0.44 -72.66
CA PHE A 329 32.44 -0.33 -71.94
C PHE A 329 31.12 -0.38 -72.70
N ASP A 330 30.39 -1.47 -72.50
CA ASP A 330 29.03 -1.68 -73.00
C ASP A 330 28.05 -0.62 -72.45
N PRO A 331 27.02 -0.20 -73.21
CA PRO A 331 26.00 0.74 -72.74
C PRO A 331 25.37 0.40 -71.38
N LEU A 332 25.20 -0.89 -71.05
CA LEU A 332 24.66 -1.35 -69.76
C LEU A 332 25.56 -0.93 -68.59
N VAL A 333 26.89 -1.10 -68.72
CA VAL A 333 27.84 -0.70 -67.67
C VAL A 333 27.81 0.81 -67.43
N ARG A 334 27.67 1.61 -68.50
CA ARG A 334 27.57 3.07 -68.37
C ARG A 334 26.25 3.50 -67.72
N SER A 335 25.16 2.81 -68.04
CA SER A 335 23.86 3.02 -67.42
C SER A 335 23.93 2.75 -65.91
N GLU A 336 24.57 1.65 -65.51
CA GLU A 336 24.79 1.30 -64.11
C GLU A 336 25.70 2.30 -63.38
N ALA A 337 26.76 2.80 -64.02
CA ALA A 337 27.61 3.86 -63.44
C ALA A 337 26.82 5.16 -63.18
N THR A 338 25.94 5.53 -64.10
CA THR A 338 25.05 6.70 -63.95
C THR A 338 24.06 6.49 -62.81
N ARG A 339 23.49 5.29 -62.70
CA ARG A 339 22.59 4.91 -61.60
C ARG A 339 23.29 4.93 -60.25
N ALA A 340 24.52 4.42 -60.18
CA ALA A 340 25.35 4.45 -58.97
C ALA A 340 25.58 5.88 -58.47
N LEU A 341 25.82 6.84 -59.38
CA LEU A 341 25.93 8.25 -59.03
C LEU A 341 24.63 8.78 -58.40
N GLN A 342 23.47 8.51 -59.03
CA GLN A 342 22.17 8.94 -58.51
C GLN A 342 21.88 8.37 -57.11
N LEU A 343 22.25 7.11 -56.87
CA LEU A 343 22.09 6.47 -55.56
C LEU A 343 22.97 7.12 -54.49
N CYS A 344 24.22 7.47 -54.83
CA CYS A 344 25.12 8.19 -53.91
C CYS A 344 24.61 9.60 -53.59
N GLU A 345 24.01 10.30 -54.55
CA GLU A 345 23.38 11.61 -54.32
C GLU A 345 22.16 11.51 -53.40
N LYS A 346 21.34 10.47 -53.58
CA LYS A 346 20.23 10.16 -52.66
C LYS A 346 20.75 9.83 -51.27
N MET A 347 21.80 9.01 -51.15
CA MET A 347 22.42 8.71 -49.85
C MET A 347 22.88 9.97 -49.12
N LEU A 348 23.55 10.89 -49.83
CA LEU A 348 23.99 12.16 -49.24
C LEU A 348 22.80 13.01 -48.76
N THR A 349 21.75 13.08 -49.56
CA THR A 349 20.52 13.79 -49.18
C THR A 349 19.91 13.21 -47.91
N ARG A 350 19.83 11.87 -47.80
CA ARG A 350 19.31 11.18 -46.60
C ARG A 350 20.22 11.36 -45.38
N ALA A 351 21.54 11.29 -45.57
CA ALA A 351 22.50 11.50 -44.48
C ALA A 351 22.42 12.91 -43.90
N ASN A 352 22.25 13.93 -44.74
CA ASN A 352 22.06 15.31 -44.30
C ASN A 352 20.72 15.55 -43.58
N ALA A 353 19.72 14.72 -43.83
CA ALA A 353 18.43 14.81 -43.15
C ALA A 353 18.46 14.25 -41.71
N ILE A 354 19.54 13.55 -41.30
CA ILE A 354 19.71 13.10 -39.92
C ILE A 354 19.95 14.32 -39.04
N SER A 355 19.04 14.55 -38.09
CA SER A 355 19.08 15.73 -37.23
C SER A 355 20.37 15.81 -36.43
N THR A 356 20.89 17.04 -36.30
CA THR A 356 22.06 17.37 -35.49
C THR A 356 21.69 17.76 -34.07
N ASP A 357 20.41 18.07 -33.87
CA ASP A 357 19.84 18.68 -32.69
C ASP A 357 19.02 17.63 -31.94
N ILE A 358 19.75 16.81 -31.17
CA ILE A 358 19.21 15.71 -30.39
C ILE A 358 19.60 15.93 -28.93
N GLU A 359 18.76 16.67 -28.21
CA GLU A 359 18.99 17.01 -26.79
C GLU A 359 18.52 15.92 -25.82
N SER A 360 17.60 15.05 -26.26
CA SER A 360 17.01 14.00 -25.43
C SER A 360 16.55 12.79 -26.26
N VAL A 361 16.36 11.66 -25.60
CA VAL A 361 15.81 10.43 -26.22
C VAL A 361 14.43 10.68 -26.83
N THR A 362 13.55 11.44 -26.17
CA THR A 362 12.22 11.76 -26.70
C THR A 362 12.30 12.58 -27.99
N SER A 363 13.23 13.54 -28.06
CA SER A 363 13.48 14.32 -29.28
C SER A 363 14.05 13.43 -30.39
N PHE A 364 14.95 12.50 -30.04
CA PHE A 364 15.51 11.52 -30.98
C PHE A 364 14.43 10.64 -31.60
N VAL A 365 13.56 10.02 -30.78
CA VAL A 365 12.47 9.14 -31.24
C VAL A 365 11.57 9.84 -32.26
N LYS A 366 11.26 11.12 -32.04
CA LYS A 366 10.44 11.92 -32.97
C LYS A 366 11.14 12.24 -34.30
N LYS A 367 12.47 12.19 -34.34
CA LYS A 367 13.31 12.57 -35.49
C LYS A 367 14.08 11.39 -36.09
N ILE A 368 13.70 10.14 -35.78
CA ILE A 368 14.48 8.95 -36.14
C ILE A 368 14.29 8.49 -37.59
N ASP A 369 13.18 8.84 -38.24
CA ASP A 369 12.83 8.36 -39.59
C ASP A 369 13.93 8.56 -40.66
N PRO A 370 14.64 9.70 -40.72
CA PRO A 370 15.73 9.88 -41.68
C PRO A 370 16.87 8.85 -41.54
N LEU A 371 17.13 8.35 -40.33
CA LEU A 371 18.13 7.30 -40.10
C LEU A 371 17.69 5.99 -40.76
N PHE A 372 16.42 5.60 -40.61
CA PHE A 372 15.90 4.38 -41.23
C PHE A 372 15.88 4.46 -42.75
N GLN A 373 15.49 5.61 -43.29
CA GLN A 373 15.53 5.85 -44.74
C GLN A 373 16.97 5.79 -45.28
N LEU A 374 17.96 6.25 -44.52
CA LEU A 374 19.36 6.10 -44.90
C LEU A 374 19.79 4.62 -44.90
N CYS A 375 19.42 3.84 -43.88
CA CYS A 375 19.73 2.40 -43.84
C CYS A 375 19.23 1.68 -45.11
N GLU A 376 17.97 1.92 -45.49
CA GLU A 376 17.40 1.35 -46.72
C GLU A 376 18.16 1.80 -47.97
N GLN A 377 18.47 3.10 -48.06
CA GLN A 377 19.20 3.65 -49.21
C GLN A 377 20.62 3.10 -49.35
N VAL A 378 21.32 2.87 -48.23
CA VAL A 378 22.66 2.26 -48.23
C VAL A 378 22.60 0.81 -48.67
N GLN A 379 21.59 0.05 -48.23
CA GLN A 379 21.38 -1.32 -48.66
C GLN A 379 21.07 -1.43 -50.16
N GLU A 380 20.18 -0.58 -50.67
CA GLU A 380 19.90 -0.48 -52.11
C GLU A 380 21.20 -0.20 -52.89
N THR A 381 21.98 0.77 -52.40
CA THR A 381 23.25 1.16 -53.03
C THR A 381 24.27 0.03 -52.99
N LEU A 382 24.36 -0.71 -51.89
CA LEU A 382 25.23 -1.87 -51.75
C LEU A 382 24.88 -2.97 -52.76
N ILE A 383 23.60 -3.28 -52.94
CA ILE A 383 23.12 -4.25 -53.93
C ILE A 383 23.54 -3.81 -55.34
N HIS A 384 23.36 -2.53 -55.66
CA HIS A 384 23.77 -1.99 -56.95
C HIS A 384 25.27 -2.04 -57.18
N PHE A 385 26.10 -1.68 -56.20
CA PHE A 385 27.56 -1.77 -56.35
C PHE A 385 28.06 -3.21 -56.50
N LYS A 386 27.40 -4.19 -55.88
CA LYS A 386 27.68 -5.62 -56.10
C LYS A 386 27.40 -6.03 -57.55
N GLN A 387 26.26 -5.64 -58.09
CA GLN A 387 25.89 -5.91 -59.49
C GLN A 387 26.84 -5.22 -60.47
N PHE A 388 27.14 -3.94 -60.22
CA PHE A 388 28.04 -3.15 -61.05
C PHE A 388 29.45 -3.76 -61.08
N HIS A 389 29.99 -4.15 -59.93
CA HIS A 389 31.26 -4.86 -59.85
C HIS A 389 31.23 -6.19 -60.62
N SER A 390 30.15 -6.97 -60.48
CA SER A 390 29.99 -8.23 -61.20
C SER A 390 30.08 -8.06 -62.72
N LEU A 391 29.36 -7.08 -63.27
CA LEU A 391 29.37 -6.73 -64.70
C LEU A 391 30.77 -6.35 -65.19
N LEU A 392 31.53 -5.58 -64.39
CA LEU A 392 32.90 -5.22 -64.74
C LEU A 392 33.82 -6.45 -64.74
N SER A 393 33.69 -7.30 -63.73
CA SER A 393 34.54 -8.48 -63.57
C SER A 393 34.25 -9.60 -64.58
N SER A 394 33.04 -9.67 -65.14
CA SER A 394 32.65 -10.68 -66.14
C SER A 394 33.13 -10.36 -67.56
N GLY A 395 33.84 -9.26 -67.76
CA GLY A 395 34.44 -8.92 -69.06
C GLY A 395 33.56 -8.07 -69.97
N ALA A 396 32.59 -7.31 -69.44
CA ALA A 396 31.78 -6.35 -70.22
C ALA A 396 32.57 -5.09 -70.66
N HIS A 397 33.81 -5.27 -71.12
CA HIS A 397 34.74 -4.23 -71.56
C HIS A 397 35.66 -4.76 -72.67
N SER A 398 36.04 -3.90 -73.61
CA SER A 398 37.00 -4.21 -74.68
C SER A 398 38.18 -3.24 -74.67
N THR A 399 39.38 -3.77 -74.93
CA THR A 399 40.62 -3.03 -75.16
C THR A 399 40.95 -2.86 -76.65
N ILE A 400 40.30 -3.62 -77.53
CA ILE A 400 40.62 -3.70 -78.96
C ILE A 400 39.45 -3.10 -79.75
N LEU A 401 39.73 -1.94 -80.35
CA LEU A 401 38.90 -1.16 -81.30
C LEU A 401 37.62 -0.53 -80.74
N ALA A 402 37.54 0.79 -80.93
CA ALA A 402 36.35 1.60 -80.72
C ALA A 402 35.27 1.21 -81.76
N SER A 403 34.50 0.15 -81.49
CA SER A 403 33.21 0.00 -82.15
C SER A 403 32.30 1.14 -81.67
N SER A 404 31.43 1.66 -82.54
CA SER A 404 30.53 2.79 -82.23
C SER A 404 29.65 2.57 -80.99
N TYR A 405 29.52 1.32 -80.55
CA TYR A 405 28.73 0.90 -79.39
C TYR A 405 29.46 1.04 -78.04
N TYR A 406 30.78 0.82 -77.99
CA TYR A 406 31.54 0.88 -76.75
C TYR A 406 32.15 2.27 -76.55
N ARG A 407 32.01 2.84 -75.35
CA ARG A 407 32.58 4.15 -75.01
C ARG A 407 33.35 4.10 -73.70
N PRO A 408 34.37 4.95 -73.51
CA PRO A 408 35.05 5.05 -72.22
C PRO A 408 34.06 5.55 -71.16
N LEU A 409 34.25 5.07 -69.94
CA LEU A 409 33.54 5.61 -68.79
C LEU A 409 34.08 7.01 -68.45
N ASP A 410 33.18 7.90 -68.05
CA ASP A 410 33.52 9.27 -67.67
C ASP A 410 34.24 9.28 -66.31
N GLN A 411 35.52 9.67 -66.30
CA GLN A 411 36.30 9.80 -65.07
C GLN A 411 35.74 10.85 -64.10
N ALA A 412 35.03 11.88 -64.61
CA ALA A 412 34.41 12.87 -63.75
C ALA A 412 33.29 12.25 -62.89
N THR A 413 32.52 11.30 -63.46
CA THR A 413 31.50 10.54 -62.75
C THR A 413 32.09 9.76 -61.57
N PHE A 414 33.19 9.04 -61.76
CA PHE A 414 33.83 8.27 -60.69
C PHE A 414 34.44 9.17 -59.60
N LYS A 415 35.09 10.27 -59.98
CA LYS A 415 35.58 11.26 -59.00
C LYS A 415 34.44 11.83 -58.17
N ARG A 416 33.28 12.11 -58.79
CA ARG A 416 32.08 12.58 -58.10
C ARG A 416 31.51 11.53 -57.15
N ILE A 417 31.38 10.27 -57.58
CA ILE A 417 30.94 9.18 -56.69
C ILE A 417 31.87 9.03 -55.49
N SER A 418 33.19 9.05 -55.70
CA SER A 418 34.17 8.96 -54.61
C SER A 418 34.01 10.10 -53.61
N SER A 419 33.83 11.33 -54.09
CA SER A 419 33.60 12.51 -53.25
C SER A 419 32.31 12.36 -52.43
N LEU A 420 31.21 11.95 -53.07
CA LEU A 420 29.92 11.73 -52.39
C LEU A 420 30.02 10.65 -51.29
N LEU A 421 30.65 9.51 -51.58
CA LEU A 421 30.77 8.42 -50.61
C LEU A 421 31.61 8.82 -49.40
N ASN A 422 32.68 9.61 -49.60
CA ASN A 422 33.48 10.15 -48.50
C ASN A 422 32.65 11.10 -47.63
N SER A 423 31.92 12.05 -48.24
CA SER A 423 31.04 12.98 -47.51
C SER A 423 29.97 12.23 -46.71
N VAL A 424 29.33 11.21 -47.31
CA VAL A 424 28.36 10.36 -46.60
C VAL A 424 29.04 9.65 -45.43
N GLY A 425 30.22 9.08 -45.62
CA GLY A 425 30.96 8.37 -44.58
C GLY A 425 31.29 9.25 -43.37
N GLU A 426 31.70 10.49 -43.60
CA GLU A 426 31.97 11.47 -42.54
C GLU A 426 30.71 11.86 -41.77
N ILE A 427 29.63 12.23 -42.48
CA ILE A 427 28.35 12.60 -41.88
C ILE A 427 27.81 11.45 -41.03
N VAL A 428 27.78 10.24 -41.60
CA VAL A 428 27.27 9.05 -40.89
C VAL A 428 28.09 8.77 -39.64
N SER A 429 29.42 8.79 -39.74
CA SER A 429 30.29 8.52 -38.58
C SER A 429 30.05 9.53 -37.44
N GLN A 430 29.95 10.81 -37.77
CA GLN A 430 29.68 11.86 -36.78
C GLN A 430 28.31 11.69 -36.12
N ARG A 431 27.25 11.50 -36.93
CA ARG A 431 25.86 11.40 -36.44
C ARG A 431 25.64 10.15 -35.58
N LEU A 432 26.19 9.01 -36.00
CA LEU A 432 26.05 7.76 -35.24
C LEU A 432 26.77 7.83 -33.89
N SER A 433 27.91 8.51 -33.81
CA SER A 433 28.61 8.74 -32.55
C SER A 433 27.76 9.54 -31.56
N THR A 434 27.10 10.61 -32.02
CA THR A 434 26.19 11.40 -31.19
C THR A 434 25.02 10.57 -30.68
N ILE A 435 24.38 9.79 -31.56
CA ILE A 435 23.26 8.90 -31.20
C ILE A 435 23.71 7.85 -30.19
N GLY A 436 24.87 7.21 -30.39
CA GLY A 436 25.43 6.24 -29.44
C GLY A 436 25.63 6.84 -28.05
N SER A 437 26.30 7.99 -27.97
CA SER A 437 26.55 8.66 -26.69
C SER A 437 25.27 9.05 -25.93
N LEU A 438 24.22 9.46 -26.64
CA LEU A 438 22.91 9.77 -26.06
C LEU A 438 22.24 8.52 -25.47
N LEU A 439 22.29 7.41 -26.21
CA LEU A 439 21.68 6.14 -25.81
C LEU A 439 22.43 5.50 -24.62
N ASP A 440 23.74 5.70 -24.53
CA ASP A 440 24.56 5.19 -23.41
C ASP A 440 24.32 6.00 -22.13
N ALA A 441 24.30 7.34 -22.22
CA ALA A 441 24.05 8.21 -21.07
C ALA A 441 22.69 7.97 -20.38
N HIS A 442 21.69 7.44 -21.08
CA HIS A 442 20.38 7.12 -20.51
C HIS A 442 20.29 5.77 -19.81
N LEU A 443 21.21 4.82 -20.06
CA LEU A 443 21.06 3.42 -19.62
C LEU A 443 21.97 3.02 -18.46
N ASP A 444 23.10 3.70 -18.27
CA ASP A 444 24.02 3.47 -17.14
C ASP A 444 23.40 3.77 -15.76
N LYS A 445 22.12 4.21 -15.70
CA LYS A 445 21.39 4.45 -14.46
C LYS A 445 20.44 3.32 -14.03
N ARG A 446 20.20 2.27 -14.83
CA ARG A 446 19.07 1.33 -14.58
C ARG A 446 19.37 -0.16 -14.83
N GLN A 447 20.58 -0.61 -14.53
CA GLN A 447 20.86 -2.05 -14.43
C GLN A 447 20.89 -2.47 -12.96
N ASN A 448 19.75 -2.85 -12.42
CA ASN A 448 19.74 -3.68 -11.23
C ASN A 448 18.62 -4.70 -11.34
N SER A 449 18.95 -5.98 -11.58
CA SER A 449 17.99 -7.09 -11.53
C SER A 449 17.28 -7.17 -10.17
N ASP A 450 17.92 -6.62 -9.14
CA ASP A 450 17.35 -6.44 -7.81
C ASP A 450 16.16 -5.46 -7.83
N GLU A 451 16.13 -4.49 -8.74
CA GLU A 451 15.04 -3.51 -8.84
C GLU A 451 13.76 -4.14 -9.39
N GLU A 452 13.84 -4.96 -10.44
CA GLU A 452 12.71 -5.74 -10.98
C GLU A 452 12.13 -6.67 -9.92
N SER A 453 13.01 -7.43 -9.23
CA SER A 453 12.60 -8.33 -8.15
C SER A 453 11.93 -7.57 -7.00
N ARG A 454 12.44 -6.39 -6.64
CA ARG A 454 11.84 -5.51 -5.63
C ARG A 454 10.51 -4.93 -6.06
N VAL A 455 10.36 -4.51 -7.31
CA VAL A 455 9.09 -4.00 -7.87
C VAL A 455 8.04 -5.10 -7.85
N HIS A 456 8.38 -6.32 -8.30
CA HIS A 456 7.46 -7.46 -8.25
C HIS A 456 7.08 -7.83 -6.81
N ALA A 457 8.04 -7.84 -5.88
CA ALA A 457 7.75 -8.09 -4.46
C ALA A 457 6.79 -7.04 -3.88
N LEU A 458 7.04 -5.75 -4.15
CA LEU A 458 6.19 -4.65 -3.70
C LEU A 458 4.78 -4.70 -4.32
N VAL A 459 4.69 -5.02 -5.61
CA VAL A 459 3.42 -5.23 -6.31
C VAL A 459 2.66 -6.42 -5.71
N GLY A 460 3.36 -7.51 -5.40
CA GLY A 460 2.81 -8.68 -4.73
C GLY A 460 2.21 -8.32 -3.37
N GLU A 461 2.94 -7.54 -2.57
CA GLU A 461 2.47 -7.04 -1.27
C GLU A 461 1.23 -6.13 -1.40
N MET A 462 1.24 -5.18 -2.35
CA MET A 462 0.08 -4.31 -2.59
C MET A 462 -1.16 -5.08 -3.02
N LYS A 463 -1.00 -6.07 -3.90
CA LYS A 463 -2.10 -6.96 -4.33
C LYS A 463 -2.61 -7.80 -3.17
N TYR A 464 -1.71 -8.35 -2.36
CA TYR A 464 -2.10 -9.09 -1.14
C TYR A 464 -2.91 -8.21 -0.19
N LEU A 465 -2.45 -6.99 0.12
CA LEU A 465 -3.20 -6.05 0.94
C LEU A 465 -4.57 -5.72 0.32
N ALA A 466 -4.67 -5.56 -0.99
CA ALA A 466 -5.95 -5.34 -1.68
C ALA A 466 -6.90 -6.54 -1.49
N THR A 467 -6.41 -7.79 -1.56
CA THR A 467 -7.25 -8.98 -1.28
C THR A 467 -7.76 -9.03 0.15
N LEU A 468 -7.00 -8.52 1.13
CA LEU A 468 -7.50 -8.42 2.51
C LEU A 468 -8.64 -7.40 2.62
N HIS A 469 -8.57 -6.29 1.89
CA HIS A 469 -9.65 -5.30 1.84
C HIS A 469 -10.90 -5.87 1.15
N GLU A 470 -10.74 -6.71 0.12
CA GLU A 470 -11.87 -7.46 -0.46
C GLU A 470 -12.49 -8.43 0.54
N ALA A 471 -11.66 -9.17 1.29
CA ALA A 471 -12.14 -10.06 2.34
C ALA A 471 -12.91 -9.29 3.42
N GLN A 472 -12.45 -8.08 3.78
CA GLN A 472 -13.15 -7.19 4.71
C GLN A 472 -14.51 -6.72 4.19
N ILE A 473 -14.63 -6.38 2.90
CA ILE A 473 -15.93 -6.06 2.28
C ILE A 473 -16.86 -7.28 2.35
N MET A 474 -16.35 -8.47 2.01
CA MET A 474 -17.15 -9.70 2.06
C MET A 474 -17.59 -10.03 3.48
N TRP A 475 -16.73 -9.80 4.47
CA TRP A 475 -17.07 -9.93 5.89
C TRP A 475 -18.24 -9.00 6.26
N LEU A 476 -18.15 -7.71 5.86
CA LEU A 476 -19.19 -6.71 6.11
C LEU A 476 -20.54 -7.09 5.45
N LEU A 477 -20.51 -7.54 4.19
CA LEU A 477 -21.71 -7.92 3.45
C LEU A 477 -22.40 -9.17 4.04
N ARG A 478 -21.63 -10.17 4.50
CA ARG A 478 -22.18 -11.37 5.16
C ARG A 478 -22.92 -11.01 6.46
N GLY A 479 -22.39 -10.05 7.23
CA GLY A 479 -23.02 -9.55 8.45
C GLY A 479 -24.39 -8.89 8.23
N ARG A 480 -24.65 -8.35 7.02
CA ARG A 480 -25.89 -7.62 6.69
C ARG A 480 -27.08 -8.51 6.29
N LYS A 481 -26.95 -9.85 6.24
CA LYS A 481 -27.99 -10.77 5.71
C LYS A 481 -28.53 -10.41 4.31
N GLN A 482 -27.82 -9.62 3.52
CA GLN A 482 -28.10 -9.57 2.08
C GLN A 482 -27.59 -10.88 1.48
N GLN A 483 -28.51 -11.74 1.05
CA GLN A 483 -28.21 -12.81 0.10
C GLN A 483 -27.57 -12.16 -1.12
N SER A 484 -26.24 -12.10 -1.15
CA SER A 484 -25.49 -11.82 -2.37
C SER A 484 -25.88 -12.88 -3.39
N SER A 485 -26.59 -12.43 -4.41
CA SER A 485 -26.88 -13.17 -5.62
C SER A 485 -25.57 -13.73 -6.18
N ARG A 486 -25.62 -15.03 -6.50
CA ARG A 486 -24.63 -15.85 -7.21
C ARG A 486 -23.70 -15.04 -8.14
N ALA A 487 -22.55 -14.59 -7.64
CA ALA A 487 -21.45 -14.12 -8.49
C ALA A 487 -20.12 -13.98 -7.75
N PHE A 488 -19.65 -14.94 -6.92
CA PHE A 488 -18.27 -14.82 -6.42
C PHE A 488 -17.63 -16.11 -5.87
N THR A 489 -17.52 -17.15 -6.71
CA THR A 489 -16.77 -18.38 -6.38
C THR A 489 -15.40 -18.46 -7.05
N ARG A 490 -14.78 -17.33 -7.45
CA ARG A 490 -13.52 -17.34 -8.23
C ARG A 490 -12.30 -16.68 -7.58
N SER A 491 -12.40 -16.02 -6.43
CA SER A 491 -11.24 -15.34 -5.82
C SER A 491 -10.52 -16.17 -4.75
N VAL A 492 -11.18 -17.15 -4.13
CA VAL A 492 -10.56 -18.01 -3.09
C VAL A 492 -9.80 -19.19 -3.71
N SER A 493 -10.06 -19.55 -4.98
CA SER A 493 -9.37 -20.65 -5.66
C SER A 493 -7.92 -20.35 -6.05
N TYR A 494 -7.43 -19.11 -5.89
CA TYR A 494 -6.03 -18.77 -6.14
C TYR A 494 -5.09 -18.99 -4.94
N GLN A 495 -5.63 -19.16 -3.71
CA GLN A 495 -4.81 -19.51 -2.55
C GLN A 495 -4.51 -21.02 -2.43
N GLN A 496 -5.24 -21.86 -3.17
CA GLN A 496 -5.00 -23.31 -3.17
C GLN A 496 -3.94 -23.74 -4.19
N THR A 497 -3.81 -23.04 -5.32
CA THR A 497 -2.76 -23.31 -6.31
C THR A 497 -1.36 -22.80 -5.91
N ALA A 498 -1.26 -21.86 -4.96
CA ALA A 498 0.03 -21.39 -4.44
C ALA A 498 0.62 -22.29 -3.33
N LYS A 499 -0.18 -23.19 -2.73
CA LYS A 499 0.29 -24.20 -1.76
C LYS A 499 0.68 -25.54 -2.39
N GLU A 500 0.44 -25.71 -3.69
CA GLU A 500 0.83 -26.91 -4.45
C GLU A 500 2.08 -26.67 -5.33
N ALA A 501 2.70 -25.49 -5.24
CA ALA A 501 3.90 -25.10 -6.01
C ALA A 501 5.14 -24.81 -5.14
N THR A 502 5.15 -25.31 -3.90
CA THR A 502 6.34 -25.49 -3.04
C THR A 502 6.42 -26.93 -2.63
#